data_AF-A0A7C2XKH8-F1
#
_entry.id   AF-A0A7C2XKH8-F1
#
_cell.length_a   1.000
_cell.length_b   1.000
_cell.length_c   1.000
_cell.angle_alpha   90.00
_cell.angle_beta   90.00
_cell.angle_gamma   90.00
#
_symmetry.space_group_name_H-M   'P 1'
#
loop_
_entity.id
_entity.type
_entity.pdbx_description
1 polymer ?
#
loop_
_entity_poly.entity_id
_entity_poly.type
_entity_poly.pdbx_seq_one_letter_code
_entity_poly.pdbx_strand_id
1 'polypeptide(L)' 'MILFWVGLVLVAAWLVRAFFPGQGRPEPPTAPPGPSPREILDRRYARGELTRQQYELMKDDLRG' A
#
# COMPACT_ATOMS: atom_id res chain seq x y z
N MET A 1 13.09 18.24 -39.75
CA MET A 1 12.01 17.22 -39.91
C MET A 1 11.75 16.49 -38.61
N ILE A 2 12.72 15.76 -38.04
CA ILE A 2 12.54 15.02 -36.77
C ILE A 2 12.24 15.93 -35.56
N LEU A 3 12.91 17.09 -35.47
CA LEU A 3 12.67 18.08 -34.39
C LEU A 3 11.21 18.57 -34.33
N PHE A 4 10.58 18.72 -35.50
CA PHE A 4 9.17 19.10 -35.58
C PHE A 4 8.25 18.01 -35.00
N TRP A 5 8.54 16.74 -35.31
CA TRP A 5 7.81 15.61 -34.76
C TRP A 5 8.02 15.45 -33.25
N VAL A 6 9.24 15.64 -32.74
CA VAL A 6 9.51 15.60 -31.29
C VAL A 6 8.71 16.69 -30.56
N GLY A 7 8.71 17.93 -31.09
CA GLY A 7 7.91 19.02 -30.54
C GLY A 7 6.41 18.71 -30.56
N LEU A 8 5.91 18.18 -31.68
CA LEU A 8 4.49 17.82 -31.83
C LEU A 8 4.05 16.75 -30.84
N VAL A 9 4.87 15.71 -30.64
CA VAL A 9 4.60 14.62 -29.69
C VAL A 9 4.59 15.12 -28.25
N LEU A 10 5.53 16.01 -27.88
CA LEU A 10 5.57 16.61 -26.55
C LEU A 10 4.32 17.44 -26.26
N VAL A 11 3.89 18.27 -27.21
CA VAL A 11 2.69 19.11 -27.08
C VAL A 11 1.43 18.24 -26.97
N ALA A 12 1.31 17.20 -27.80
CA ALA A 12 0.18 16.27 -27.74
C ALA A 12 0.12 15.52 -26.40
N ALA A 13 1.26 15.01 -25.92
CA ALA A 13 1.35 14.33 -24.63
C ALA A 13 1.00 15.27 -23.46
N TRP A 14 1.43 16.53 -23.53
CA TRP A 14 1.10 17.54 -22.53
C TRP A 14 -0.40 17.87 -22.51
N LEU A 15 -1.02 18.02 -23.69
CA LEU A 15 -2.47 18.22 -23.82
C LEU A 15 -3.25 17.04 -23.21
N VAL A 16 -2.87 15.81 -23.55
CA VAL A 16 -3.51 14.61 -22.99
C VAL A 16 -3.37 14.60 -21.46
N ARG A 17 -2.20 14.91 -20.91
CA ARG A 17 -2.00 14.95 -19.45
C ARG A 17 -2.76 16.10 -18.76
N ALA A 18 -2.97 17.22 -19.45
CA ALA A 18 -3.69 18.38 -18.92
C ALA A 18 -5.22 18.17 -18.92
N PHE A 19 -5.76 17.57 -19.98
CA PHE A 19 -7.21 17.32 -20.12
C PHE A 19 -7.66 15.99 -19.50
N PHE A 20 -6.75 15.02 -19.35
CA PHE A 20 -6.95 13.81 -18.57
C PHE A 20 -6.04 13.92 -17.34
N PRO A 21 -6.43 14.71 -16.30
CA PRO A 21 -5.76 14.65 -15.01
C PRO A 21 -5.82 13.19 -14.62
N GLY A 22 -4.65 12.53 -14.65
CA GLY A 22 -4.55 11.10 -14.45
C GLY A 22 -5.36 10.80 -13.20
N GLN A 23 -6.46 10.06 -13.38
CA GLN A 23 -6.94 9.17 -12.35
C GLN A 23 -5.66 8.45 -11.96
N GLY A 24 -5.11 8.86 -10.81
CA GLY A 24 -3.78 8.44 -10.40
C GLY A 24 -3.74 6.95 -10.67
N ARG A 25 -2.59 6.43 -11.13
CA ARG A 25 -2.31 5.00 -10.94
C ARG A 25 -3.01 4.64 -9.64
N PRO A 26 -4.00 3.74 -9.63
CA PRO A 26 -4.50 3.27 -8.36
C PRO A 26 -3.23 2.82 -7.68
N GLU A 27 -2.77 3.61 -6.72
CA GLU A 27 -1.92 3.09 -5.67
C GLU A 27 -2.69 1.82 -5.31
N PRO A 28 -2.12 0.63 -5.58
CA PRO A 28 -2.86 -0.62 -5.46
C PRO A 28 -3.59 -0.49 -4.14
N PRO A 29 -4.95 -0.50 -4.15
CA PRO A 29 -5.77 0.10 -3.09
C PRO A 29 -5.11 -0.36 -1.83
N THR A 30 -4.48 0.55 -1.08
CA THR A 30 -3.54 0.17 -0.01
C THR A 30 -4.33 -0.81 0.81
N ALA A 31 -4.02 -2.11 0.66
CA ALA A 31 -4.90 -3.14 1.19
C ALA A 31 -5.05 -2.74 2.64
N PRO A 32 -6.29 -2.61 3.18
CA PRO A 32 -6.50 -2.09 4.51
C PRO A 32 -5.45 -2.76 5.37
N PRO A 33 -4.56 -1.98 6.03
CA PRO A 33 -3.29 -2.48 6.52
C PRO A 33 -3.57 -3.81 7.16
N GLY A 34 -3.02 -4.88 6.57
CA GLY A 34 -3.34 -6.24 6.99
C GLY A 34 -3.26 -6.30 8.52
N PRO A 35 -4.10 -7.13 9.17
CA PRO A 35 -4.29 -7.08 10.62
C PRO A 35 -2.94 -6.94 11.29
N SER A 36 -2.82 -5.92 12.15
CA SER A 36 -1.52 -5.59 12.74
C SER A 36 -0.96 -6.85 13.44
N PRO A 37 0.37 -7.01 13.55
CA PRO A 37 0.94 -8.17 14.23
C PRO A 37 0.31 -8.44 15.61
N ARG A 38 -0.09 -7.37 16.33
CA ARG A 38 -0.83 -7.45 17.60
C ARG A 38 -2.24 -8.02 17.44
N GLU A 39 -2.96 -7.59 16.42
CA GLU A 39 -4.32 -8.02 16.12
C GLU A 39 -4.37 -9.50 15.67
N ILE A 40 -3.32 -9.97 14.98
CA ILE A 40 -3.14 -11.40 14.69
C ILE A 40 -2.90 -12.19 15.99
N LEU A 41 -2.07 -11.66 16.89
CA LEU A 41 -1.75 -12.28 18.17
C LEU A 41 -3.00 -12.39 19.06
N ASP A 42 -3.77 -11.31 19.19
CA ASP A 42 -5.02 -11.25 19.95
C ASP A 42 -6.05 -12.24 19.42
N ARG A 43 -6.20 -12.32 18.09
CA ARG A 43 -7.15 -13.26 17.46
C ARG A 43 -6.75 -14.72 17.68
N ARG A 44 -5.46 -15.05 17.78
CA ARG A 44 -5.00 -16.41 18.07
C ARG A 44 -5.14 -16.74 19.56
N TYR A 45 -4.86 -15.79 20.45
CA TYR A 45 -5.12 -15.93 21.88
C TYR A 45 -6.60 -16.13 22.18
N ALA A 46 -7.49 -15.35 21.55
CA ALA A 46 -8.94 -15.49 21.67
C ALA A 46 -9.46 -16.83 21.16
N ARG A 47 -8.78 -17.43 20.18
CA ARG A 47 -9.06 -18.79 19.69
C ARG A 47 -8.50 -19.89 20.59
N GLY A 48 -7.74 -19.55 21.63
CA GLY A 48 -7.07 -20.51 22.50
C GLY A 48 -5.86 -21.19 21.86
N GLU A 49 -5.39 -20.70 20.71
CA GLU A 49 -4.20 -21.26 20.02
C GLU A 49 -2.89 -20.87 20.74
N LEU A 50 -2.92 -19.85 21.61
CA LEU A 50 -1.78 -19.41 22.41
C LEU A 50 -2.09 -19.50 23.89
N THR A 51 -1.07 -19.91 24.65
CA THR A 51 -1.11 -19.79 26.12
C THR A 51 -0.83 -18.35 26.54
N ARG A 52 -1.24 -17.98 27.76
CA ARG A 52 -0.98 -16.63 28.32
C ARG A 52 0.50 -16.27 28.33
N GLN A 53 1.39 -17.23 28.64
CA GLN A 53 2.83 -16.99 28.61
C GLN A 53 3.35 -16.69 27.20
N GLN A 54 2.89 -17.45 26.19
CA GLN A 54 3.28 -17.22 24.79
C GLN A 54 2.78 -15.86 24.28
N TYR A 55 1.55 -15.49 24.65
CA TYR A 55 0.97 -14.20 24.31
C TYR A 55 1.79 -13.03 24.87
N GLU A 56 2.15 -13.07 26.15
CA GLU A 56 2.93 -11.99 26.77
C GLU A 56 4.34 -11.85 26.17
N LEU A 57 5.04 -12.97 25.93
CA LEU A 57 6.36 -12.97 25.28
C LEU A 57 6.30 -12.31 23.89
N MET A 58 5.35 -12.74 23.06
CA MET A 58 5.17 -12.19 21.71
C MET A 58 4.72 -10.72 21.73
N LYS A 59 3.91 -10.31 22.71
CA LYS A 59 3.48 -8.92 22.87
C LYS A 59 4.64 -8.00 23.22
N ASP A 60 5.60 -8.48 24.03
CA ASP A 60 6.80 -7.73 24.37
C ASP A 60 7.80 -7.69 23.19
N ASP A 61 7.95 -8.76 22.42
CA ASP A 61 8.71 -8.73 21.16
C ASP A 61 8.15 -7.69 20.17
N LEU A 62 6.82 -7.53 20.10
CA LEU A 62 6.14 -6.52 19.27
C LEU A 62 6.17 -5.09 19.84
N ARG A 63 6.76 -4.90 21.03
CA ARG A 63 7.06 -3.57 21.60
C ARG A 63 8.52 -3.15 21.38
N GLY A 64 9.37 -4.10 20.95
CA GLY A 64 10.81 -3.93 20.70
C GLY A 64 11.15 -2.95 19.60
#